data_AF-A0A932ZRP4-F1
#
_entry.id   AF-A0A932ZRP4-F1
#
_cell.length_a   1.000
_cell.length_b   1.000
_cell.length_c   1.000
_cell.angle_alpha   90.00
_cell.angle_beta   90.00
_cell.angle_gamma   90.00
#
_symmetry.space_group_name_H-M   'P 1'
#
loop_
_entity.id
_entity.type
_entity.pdbx_description
1 polymer ?
#
loop_
_entity_poly.entity_id
_entity_poly.type
_entity_poly.pdbx_seq_one_letter_code
_entity_poly.pdbx_strand_id
1 'polypeptide(L)'
;MHIDVHCHIYPQEYFDLVAKEGPRYGVTVFTDEKGIKRASVKGEMQPPLEPFIETSLRLNTMKEMGLDMNVLSFSSRPGMYWADPALAEEICQAANDAYAKIIQQHPGKFSALAAVPAHDASRAVRELERAA
;
A
#
# COMPACT_ATOMS: atom_id res chain seq x y z
N MET A 1 6.24 16.83 -19.15
CA MET A 1 6.09 16.25 -17.81
C MET A 1 4.97 15.24 -17.86
N HIS A 2 5.29 13.94 -17.86
CA HIS A 2 4.35 12.83 -17.85
C HIS A 2 4.15 12.34 -16.41
N ILE A 3 2.90 12.40 -15.95
CA ILE A 3 2.55 12.03 -14.58
C ILE A 3 1.55 10.89 -14.66
N ASP A 4 1.89 9.77 -14.02
CA ASP A 4 0.93 8.69 -13.75
C ASP A 4 0.28 8.95 -12.39
N VAL A 5 -1.03 9.12 -12.39
CA VAL A 5 -1.82 9.41 -11.18
C VAL A 5 -2.48 8.17 -10.57
N HIS A 6 -2.25 6.99 -11.15
CA HIS A 6 -2.84 5.74 -10.67
C HIS A 6 -1.76 4.67 -10.57
N CYS A 7 -1.04 4.68 -9.45
CA CYS A 7 -0.07 3.65 -9.16
C CYS A 7 -0.11 3.21 -7.69
N HIS A 8 0.42 2.02 -7.45
CA HIS A 8 0.39 1.36 -6.14
C HIS A 8 1.76 0.82 -5.78
N ILE A 9 2.08 0.92 -4.48
CA ILE A 9 3.17 0.19 -3.82
C ILE A 9 2.62 -0.32 -2.48
N TYR A 10 2.82 -1.59 -2.18
CA TYR A 10 2.62 -2.20 -0.88
C TYR A 10 3.91 -2.05 -0.07
N PRO A 11 3.89 -1.24 1.00
CA PRO A 11 5.05 -1.11 1.87
C PRO A 11 5.28 -2.39 2.67
N GLN A 12 6.52 -2.62 3.09
CA GLN A 12 6.85 -3.80 3.90
C GLN A 12 6.10 -3.78 5.23
N GLU A 13 5.93 -2.61 5.82
CA GLU A 13 5.19 -2.41 7.07
C GLU A 13 3.72 -2.89 6.97
N TYR A 14 3.10 -2.80 5.79
CA TYR A 14 1.78 -3.39 5.56
C TYR A 14 1.83 -4.92 5.69
N PHE A 15 2.82 -5.57 5.06
CA PHE A 15 2.95 -7.03 5.14
C PHE A 15 3.22 -7.51 6.56
N ASP A 16 4.02 -6.76 7.32
CA ASP A 16 4.33 -7.10 8.71
C ASP A 16 3.06 -7.06 9.58
N LEU A 17 2.22 -6.03 9.39
CA LEU A 17 0.92 -5.92 10.07
C LEU A 17 -0.05 -7.03 9.67
N VAL A 18 -0.17 -7.34 8.37
CA VAL A 18 -1.06 -8.43 7.93
C VAL A 18 -0.55 -9.79 8.39
N ALA A 19 0.76 -10.03 8.41
CA ALA A 19 1.32 -11.27 8.93
C ALA A 19 1.05 -11.44 10.43
N LYS A 20 1.12 -10.34 11.20
CA LYS A 20 0.91 -10.32 12.64
C LYS A 20 -0.57 -10.44 13.04
N GLU A 21 -1.43 -9.61 12.45
CA GLU A 21 -2.81 -9.42 12.89
C GLU A 21 -3.84 -10.04 11.92
N GLY A 22 -3.50 -10.17 10.65
CA GLY A 22 -4.38 -10.67 9.59
C GLY A 22 -5.03 -12.03 9.88
N PRO A 23 -4.33 -13.03 10.46
CA PRO A 23 -4.92 -14.34 10.73
C PRO A 23 -6.19 -14.29 11.59
N ARG A 24 -6.28 -13.32 12.52
CA ARG A 24 -7.49 -13.10 13.35
C ARG A 24 -8.72 -12.71 12.51
N TYR A 25 -8.50 -12.13 11.34
CA TYR A 25 -9.53 -11.68 10.39
C TYR A 25 -9.69 -12.64 9.20
N GLY A 26 -9.02 -13.79 9.22
CA GLY A 26 -8.98 -14.73 8.10
C GLY A 26 -8.17 -14.20 6.91
N VAL A 27 -7.21 -13.31 7.15
CA VAL A 27 -6.32 -12.75 6.12
C VAL A 27 -4.92 -13.33 6.28
N THR A 28 -4.33 -13.77 5.18
CA THR A 28 -2.96 -14.28 5.16
C THR A 28 -2.18 -13.67 4.01
N VAL A 29 -0.89 -13.46 4.22
CA VAL A 29 0.07 -13.11 3.17
C VAL A 29 1.12 -14.22 3.16
N PHE A 30 1.50 -14.69 1.98
CA PHE A 30 2.45 -15.77 1.81
C PHE A 30 3.14 -15.65 0.46
N THR A 31 4.29 -16.31 0.31
CA THR A 31 4.97 -16.45 -0.97
C THR A 31 4.64 -17.83 -1.55
N ASP A 32 4.17 -17.89 -2.79
CA ASP A 32 3.85 -19.16 -3.46
C ASP A 32 5.12 -19.90 -3.93
N GLU A 33 4.95 -21.10 -4.45
CA GLU A 33 6.05 -21.95 -4.95
C GLU A 33 6.86 -21.31 -6.10
N LYS A 34 6.32 -20.26 -6.74
CA LYS A 34 6.98 -19.51 -7.81
C LYS A 34 7.70 -18.27 -7.29
N GLY A 35 7.73 -18.06 -5.98
CA GLY A 35 8.35 -16.89 -5.36
C GLY A 35 7.48 -15.63 -5.39
N ILE A 36 6.19 -15.74 -5.74
CA ILE A 36 5.28 -14.60 -5.88
C ILE A 36 4.56 -14.37 -4.56
N LYS A 37 4.61 -13.15 -4.03
CA LYS A 37 3.88 -12.73 -2.84
C LYS A 37 2.39 -12.61 -3.18
N ARG A 38 1.59 -13.32 -2.40
CA ARG A 38 0.14 -13.42 -2.51
C ARG A 38 -0.52 -13.13 -1.19
N ALA A 39 -1.82 -12.87 -1.25
CA ALA A 39 -2.67 -12.78 -0.09
C ALA A 39 -3.98 -13.53 -0.31
N SER A 40 -4.57 -14.00 0.78
CA SER A 40 -5.93 -14.50 0.83
C SER A 40 -6.72 -13.68 1.85
N VAL A 41 -7.95 -13.31 1.51
CA VAL A 41 -8.88 -12.61 2.40
C VAL A 41 -10.10 -13.50 2.58
N LYS A 42 -10.31 -14.03 3.79
CA LYS A 42 -11.43 -14.92 4.13
C LYS A 42 -11.56 -16.12 3.18
N GLY A 43 -10.42 -16.66 2.74
CA GLY A 43 -10.36 -17.79 1.81
C GLY A 43 -10.35 -17.39 0.33
N GLU A 44 -10.63 -16.12 0.00
CA GLU A 44 -10.58 -15.63 -1.38
C GLU A 44 -9.18 -15.16 -1.76
N MET A 45 -8.61 -15.82 -2.77
CA MET A 45 -7.29 -15.49 -3.32
C MET A 45 -7.30 -14.10 -3.95
N GLN A 46 -6.36 -13.26 -3.56
CA GLN A 46 -6.16 -11.94 -4.17
C GLN A 46 -5.27 -12.05 -5.42
N PRO A 47 -5.30 -11.03 -6.30
CA PRO A 47 -4.32 -10.94 -7.38
C PRO A 47 -2.88 -10.98 -6.86
N PRO A 48 -1.90 -11.38 -7.69
CA PRO A 48 -0.49 -11.25 -7.36
C PRO A 48 -0.15 -9.83 -6.90
N LEU A 49 0.70 -9.71 -5.88
CA LEU A 49 1.04 -8.42 -5.29
C LEU A 49 2.25 -7.77 -5.97
N GLU A 50 3.07 -8.55 -6.67
CA GLU A 50 4.07 -8.06 -7.62
C GLU A 50 3.42 -7.43 -8.87
N PRO A 51 4.07 -6.43 -9.50
CA PRO A 51 5.35 -5.82 -9.14
C PRO A 51 5.21 -4.69 -8.10
N PHE A 52 4.07 -4.57 -7.43
CA PHE A 52 3.71 -3.44 -6.57
C PHE A 52 4.40 -3.49 -5.19
N ILE A 53 5.57 -4.11 -5.03
CA ILE A 53 6.23 -4.28 -3.73
C ILE A 53 7.55 -3.50 -3.68
N GLU A 54 8.23 -3.33 -4.82
CA GLU A 54 9.56 -2.74 -4.86
C GLU A 54 9.57 -1.38 -5.57
N THR A 55 10.03 -0.35 -4.86
CA THR A 55 10.22 1.01 -5.41
C THR A 55 11.24 1.02 -6.56
N SER A 56 12.26 0.16 -6.52
CA SER A 56 13.28 0.01 -7.58
C SER A 56 12.68 -0.46 -8.90
N LEU A 57 11.83 -1.49 -8.87
CA LEU A 57 11.11 -1.97 -10.04
C LEU A 57 10.23 -0.87 -10.62
N ARG A 58 9.56 -0.11 -9.75
CA ARG A 58 8.74 1.03 -10.16
C ARG A 58 9.55 2.10 -10.88
N LEU A 59 10.71 2.50 -10.34
CA LEU A 59 11.59 3.47 -10.97
C LEU A 59 12.08 3.02 -12.35
N ASN A 60 12.36 1.72 -12.51
CA ASN A 60 12.73 1.14 -13.80
C ASN A 60 11.56 1.22 -14.80
N THR A 61 10.35 0.83 -14.39
CA THR A 61 9.14 0.97 -15.22
C THR A 61 8.88 2.43 -15.62
N MET A 62 9.04 3.38 -14.68
CA MET A 62 8.91 4.81 -14.99
C MET A 62 9.90 5.24 -16.08
N LYS A 63 11.16 4.80 -15.98
CA LYS A 63 12.20 5.10 -16.97
C LYS A 63 11.86 4.51 -18.35
N GLU A 64 11.43 3.25 -18.39
CA GLU A 64 11.08 2.55 -19.63
C GLU A 64 9.86 3.18 -20.33
N MET A 65 8.88 3.61 -19.55
CA MET A 65 7.65 4.23 -20.07
C MET A 65 7.77 5.74 -20.32
N GLY A 66 8.91 6.35 -19.98
CA GLY A 66 9.10 7.81 -20.09
C GLY A 66 8.22 8.63 -19.16
N LEU A 67 7.94 8.11 -17.95
CA LEU A 67 7.19 8.78 -16.89
C LEU A 67 8.13 9.62 -16.00
N ASP A 68 7.76 10.87 -15.77
CA ASP A 68 8.54 11.79 -14.94
C ASP A 68 8.22 11.60 -13.45
N MET A 69 6.94 11.36 -13.13
CA MET A 69 6.42 11.28 -11.76
C MET A 69 5.28 10.28 -11.63
N ASN A 70 5.13 9.69 -10.45
CA ASN A 70 4.05 8.76 -10.08
C ASN A 70 3.35 9.24 -8.80
N VAL A 71 2.01 9.25 -8.79
CA VAL A 71 1.21 9.53 -7.59
C VAL A 71 0.75 8.21 -7.01
N LEU A 72 1.35 7.82 -5.89
CA LEU A 72 1.08 6.59 -5.18
C LEU A 72 -0.31 6.65 -4.52
N SER A 73 -1.00 5.52 -4.54
CA SER A 73 -2.25 5.33 -3.82
C SER A 73 -2.28 3.93 -3.22
N PHE A 74 -2.91 3.79 -2.05
CA PHE A 74 -3.01 2.51 -1.40
C PHE A 74 -3.96 1.58 -2.17
N SER A 75 -3.50 0.36 -2.44
CA SER A 75 -4.29 -0.59 -3.22
C SER A 75 -5.42 -1.20 -2.41
N SER A 76 -6.55 -1.43 -3.06
CA SER A 76 -7.76 -2.00 -2.45
C SER A 76 -7.74 -3.53 -2.33
N ARG A 77 -6.73 -4.24 -2.87
CA ARG A 77 -6.70 -5.71 -2.94
C ARG A 77 -5.37 -6.33 -2.47
N PRO A 78 -5.16 -6.52 -1.15
CA PRO A 78 -6.23 -6.79 -0.18
C PRO A 78 -6.80 -5.56 0.50
N GLY A 79 -6.12 -4.41 0.42
CA GLY A 79 -6.48 -3.21 1.17
C GLY A 79 -6.48 -3.43 2.68
N MET A 80 -7.33 -2.67 3.38
CA MET A 80 -7.43 -2.62 4.85
C MET A 80 -8.85 -2.81 5.40
N TYR A 81 -9.89 -2.85 4.55
CA TYR A 81 -11.30 -2.88 5.00
C TYR A 81 -11.78 -4.25 5.51
N TRP A 82 -10.89 -5.24 5.54
CA TRP A 82 -11.12 -6.50 6.25
C TRP A 82 -10.82 -6.40 7.76
N ALA A 83 -10.06 -5.39 8.17
CA ALA A 83 -9.67 -5.14 9.56
C ALA A 83 -10.75 -4.38 10.33
N ASP A 84 -10.67 -4.38 11.66
CA ASP A 84 -11.43 -3.44 12.49
C ASP A 84 -10.90 -1.99 12.32
N PRO A 85 -11.66 -0.96 12.74
CA PRO A 85 -11.25 0.43 12.56
C PRO A 85 -9.90 0.80 13.17
N ALA A 86 -9.51 0.17 14.28
CA ALA A 86 -8.25 0.47 14.94
C ALA A 86 -7.07 -0.09 14.14
N LEU A 87 -7.14 -1.36 13.75
CA LEU A 87 -6.10 -1.97 12.92
C LEU A 87 -6.04 -1.34 11.52
N ALA A 88 -7.17 -0.94 10.95
CA ALA A 88 -7.17 -0.23 9.68
C ALA A 88 -6.49 1.15 9.76
N GLU A 89 -6.65 1.88 10.86
CA GLU A 89 -5.92 3.12 11.12
C GLU A 89 -4.41 2.85 11.20
N GLU A 90 -3.98 1.81 11.93
CA GLU A 90 -2.57 1.41 11.99
C GLU A 90 -1.99 1.07 10.61
N ILE A 91 -2.75 0.34 9.78
CA ILE A 91 -2.36 0.01 8.41
C ILE A 91 -2.23 1.28 7.56
N CYS A 92 -3.20 2.19 7.63
CA CYS A 92 -3.15 3.45 6.90
C CYS A 92 -1.95 4.31 7.32
N GLN A 93 -1.67 4.39 8.63
CA GLN A 93 -0.52 5.11 9.17
C GLN A 93 0.80 4.56 8.65
N ALA A 94 0.98 3.24 8.76
CA ALA A 94 2.15 2.55 8.25
C ALA A 94 2.35 2.80 6.74
N ALA A 95 1.27 2.79 5.96
CA ALA A 95 1.34 3.04 4.54
C ALA A 95 1.71 4.48 4.20
N ASN A 96 1.06 5.45 4.85
CA ASN A 96 1.33 6.88 4.64
C ASN A 96 2.77 7.24 5.04
N ASP A 97 3.25 6.71 6.17
CA ASP A 97 4.62 6.94 6.63
C ASP A 97 5.65 6.33 5.67
N ALA A 98 5.38 5.13 5.13
CA ALA A 98 6.23 4.51 4.13
C ALA A 98 6.26 5.29 2.81
N TYR A 99 5.11 5.82 2.37
CA TYR A 99 5.06 6.69 1.18
C TYR A 99 5.83 7.99 1.40
N ALA A 100 5.72 8.61 2.58
CA ALA A 100 6.52 9.78 2.92
C ALA A 100 8.04 9.50 2.85
N LYS A 101 8.48 8.33 3.36
CA LYS A 101 9.88 7.89 3.24
C LYS A 101 10.30 7.71 1.77
N ILE A 102 9.47 7.07 0.94
CA ILE A 102 9.74 6.88 -0.49
C ILE A 102 9.89 8.22 -1.21
N ILE A 103 8.98 9.16 -0.95
CA ILE A 103 9.02 10.52 -1.53
C ILE A 103 10.30 11.24 -1.10
N GLN A 104 10.70 11.14 0.17
CA GLN A 104 11.93 11.74 0.68
C GLN A 104 13.19 11.14 0.03
N GLN A 105 13.21 9.83 -0.20
CA GLN A 105 14.33 9.13 -0.83
C GLN A 105 14.45 9.41 -2.33
N HIS A 106 13.35 9.79 -2.98
CA HIS A 106 13.27 10.02 -4.43
C HIS A 106 12.55 11.34 -4.74
N PRO A 107 13.14 12.48 -4.37
CA PRO A 107 12.50 13.78 -4.52
C PRO A 107 12.15 14.07 -5.99
N GLY A 108 10.92 14.52 -6.23
CA GLY A 108 10.42 14.83 -7.58
C GLY A 108 10.02 13.62 -8.44
N LYS A 109 10.15 12.39 -7.94
CA LYS A 109 9.69 11.17 -8.63
C LYS A 109 8.35 10.66 -8.15
N PHE A 110 8.02 10.92 -6.88
CA PHE A 110 6.78 10.45 -6.28
C PHE A 110 6.02 11.57 -5.57
N SER A 111 4.70 11.43 -5.55
CA SER A 111 3.78 11.99 -4.56
C SER A 111 2.83 10.87 -4.12
N ALA A 112 1.95 11.12 -3.15
CA ALA A 112 1.03 10.11 -2.66
C ALA A 112 -0.32 10.71 -2.28
N LEU A 113 -1.38 9.90 -2.45
CA LEU A 113 -2.68 10.10 -1.84
C LEU A 113 -2.70 9.39 -0.48
N ALA A 114 -3.15 10.09 0.55
CA ALA A 114 -3.26 9.52 1.89
C ALA A 114 -4.28 8.36 1.91
N ALA A 115 -3.86 7.23 2.47
CA ALA A 115 -4.75 6.15 2.85
C ALA A 115 -5.49 6.55 4.13
N VAL A 116 -6.80 6.28 4.19
CA VAL A 116 -7.61 6.57 5.37
C VAL A 116 -8.56 5.41 5.69
N PRO A 117 -8.83 5.10 6.97
CA PRO A 117 -9.79 4.07 7.36
C PRO A 117 -11.24 4.57 7.21
N ALA A 118 -11.72 4.72 5.97
CA ALA A 118 -12.99 5.42 5.69
C ALA A 118 -14.27 4.77 6.26
N HIS A 119 -14.19 3.55 6.79
CA HIS A 119 -15.31 2.91 7.50
C HIS A 119 -15.48 3.41 8.94
N ASP A 120 -14.55 4.24 9.45
CA ASP A 120 -14.69 5.05 10.66
C ASP A 120 -14.34 6.50 10.33
N ALA A 121 -15.37 7.35 10.21
CA ALA A 121 -15.21 8.74 9.79
C ALA A 121 -14.29 9.55 10.74
N SER A 122 -14.29 9.26 12.04
CA SER A 122 -13.49 10.02 13.00
C SER A 122 -12.01 9.66 12.89
N ARG A 123 -11.69 8.37 12.72
CA ARG A 123 -10.33 7.92 12.41
C ARG A 123 -9.86 8.42 11.06
N ALA A 124 -10.72 8.36 10.04
CA ALA A 124 -10.40 8.82 8.70
C ALA A 124 -10.00 10.30 8.65
N VAL A 125 -10.74 11.18 9.34
CA VAL A 125 -10.41 12.62 9.40
C VAL A 125 -9.09 12.84 10.13
N ARG A 126 -8.86 12.18 11.27
CA ARG A 126 -7.60 12.33 12.01
C ARG A 126 -6.40 11.88 11.19
N GLU A 127 -6.52 10.76 10.48
CA GLU A 127 -5.42 10.28 9.66
C GLU A 127 -5.18 11.17 8.43
N LEU A 128 -6.25 11.72 7.84
CA LEU A 128 -6.13 12.70 6.77
C LEU A 128 -5.36 13.96 7.23
N GLU A 129 -5.68 14.48 8.42
CA GLU A 129 -4.98 15.65 8.99
C GLU A 129 -3.51 15.34 9.34
N ARG A 130 -3.22 14.11 9.79
CA ARG A 130 -1.85 13.67 10.11
C ARG A 130 -0.97 13.50 8.87
N ALA A 131 -1.55 13.02 7.77
CA ALA A 131 -0.83 12.70 6.55
C ALA A 131 -0.68 13.88 5.56
N ALA A 132 -1.28 15.03 5.87
CA ALA A 132 -1.28 16.23 5.04
C ALA A 132 0.07 16.97 5.00
#